data_AF-A0A1I0VYN2-F1
#
_entry.id   AF-A0A1I0VYN2-F1
#
_cell.length_a   1.000
_cell.length_b   1.000
_cell.length_c   1.000
_cell.angle_alpha   90.00
_cell.angle_beta   90.00
_cell.angle_gamma   90.00
#
_symmetry.space_group_name_H-M   'P 1'
#
loop_
_entity.id
_entity.type
_entity.pdbx_description
1 polymer ?
#
loop_
_entity_poly.entity_id
_entity_poly.type
_entity_poly.pdbx_seq_one_letter_code
_entity_poly.pdbx_strand_id
1 'polypeptide(L)'
;MPSSGQFRLSITRALGDQLADGLANLEPDPLHLGYVTALEKRPGVYQLYEDDVLVYIGKAEKSLQDRLRKHHDKIAGRLNIGIITFTCLYVDEDLHAVAPETLLIKRYKKEGLASWNFNGFGSNDPGKARDETVFEDKHFDTQHPANLNLHCEGISAGTYKADRLLKELKASLPYVFRYEASPLHHELEIDVAEDDPIADHLFEDIARAIASADPSWQITALPGYVTMYRKQGRYPSARKTYPSTR
;
A
#
# COMPACT_ATOMS: atom_id res chain seq x y z
N MET A 1 49.65 -13.06 21.98
CA MET A 1 48.75 -12.08 22.63
C MET A 1 48.80 -10.80 21.81
N PRO A 2 47.68 -10.26 21.31
CA PRO A 2 47.72 -8.95 20.66
C PRO A 2 48.12 -7.87 21.69
N SER A 3 49.07 -7.01 21.33
CA SER A 3 49.67 -5.97 22.19
C SER A 3 49.00 -4.61 22.07
N SER A 4 47.93 -4.50 21.29
CA SER A 4 47.13 -3.29 21.13
C SER A 4 45.68 -3.63 20.82
N GLY A 5 44.78 -2.72 21.21
CA GLY A 5 43.34 -2.79 20.93
C GLY A 5 42.83 -1.39 20.56
N GLN A 6 41.71 -1.33 19.83
CA GLN A 6 41.10 -0.08 19.42
C GLN A 6 39.74 0.10 20.10
N PHE A 7 39.58 1.17 20.86
CA PHE A 7 38.28 1.61 21.36
C PHE A 7 37.64 2.57 20.34
N ARG A 8 36.35 2.39 20.05
CA ARG A 8 35.54 3.34 19.26
C ARG A 8 34.20 3.55 19.95
N LEU A 9 33.92 4.80 20.33
CA LEU A 9 32.58 5.21 20.73
C LEU A 9 31.69 5.26 19.47
N SER A 10 30.58 4.52 19.49
CA SER A 10 29.61 4.51 18.39
C SER A 10 28.24 4.98 18.90
N ILE A 11 27.99 6.27 18.70
CA ILE A 11 26.70 6.90 19.04
C ILE A 11 25.55 6.23 18.29
N THR A 12 25.77 5.89 17.02
CA THR A 12 24.77 5.22 16.17
C THR A 12 24.42 3.83 16.66
N ARG A 13 25.39 3.05 17.16
CA ARG A 13 25.11 1.75 17.77
C ARG A 13 24.32 1.91 19.05
N ALA A 14 24.76 2.78 19.95
CA ALA A 14 24.07 3.03 21.22
C ALA A 14 22.62 3.49 21.00
N LEU A 15 22.38 4.38 20.04
CA LEU A 15 21.03 4.82 19.68
C LEU A 15 20.20 3.68 19.09
N GLY A 16 20.78 2.86 18.21
CA GLY A 16 20.09 1.69 17.65
C GLY A 16 19.68 0.67 18.73
N ASP A 17 20.54 0.45 19.72
CA ASP A 17 20.25 -0.43 20.87
C ASP A 17 19.14 0.18 21.74
N GLN A 18 19.21 1.47 22.08
CA GLN A 18 18.16 2.16 22.86
C GLN A 18 16.80 2.17 22.16
N LEU A 19 16.75 2.35 20.83
CA LEU A 19 15.52 2.28 20.06
C LEU A 19 14.92 0.88 20.08
N ALA A 20 15.76 -0.15 19.94
CA ALA A 20 15.31 -1.54 19.99
C ALA A 20 14.78 -1.90 21.38
N ASP A 21 15.48 -1.50 22.44
CA ASP A 21 15.06 -1.72 23.83
C ASP A 21 13.76 -0.96 24.14
N GLY A 22 13.65 0.29 23.68
CA GLY A 22 12.42 1.08 23.84
C GLY A 22 11.22 0.42 23.16
N LEU A 23 11.39 -0.09 21.94
CA LEU A 23 10.33 -0.79 21.20
C LEU A 23 9.96 -2.13 21.84
N ALA A 24 10.94 -2.88 22.35
CA ALA A 24 10.73 -4.19 22.98
C ALA A 24 9.94 -4.11 24.30
N ASN A 25 9.91 -2.93 24.94
CA ASN A 25 9.16 -2.69 26.17
C ASN A 25 7.71 -2.20 25.93
N LEU A 26 7.28 -2.10 24.66
CA LEU A 26 5.92 -1.71 24.30
C LEU A 26 5.04 -2.93 24.04
N GLU A 27 3.76 -2.80 24.39
CA GLU A 27 2.74 -3.75 23.98
C GLU A 27 2.21 -3.37 22.59
N PRO A 28 2.12 -4.31 21.62
CA PRO A 28 1.57 -4.01 20.31
C PRO A 28 0.08 -3.70 20.35
N ASP A 29 -0.32 -2.58 19.76
CA ASP A 29 -1.71 -2.22 19.52
C ASP A 29 -2.18 -2.69 18.15
N PRO A 30 -3.48 -3.02 17.95
CA PRO A 30 -4.03 -3.29 16.63
C PRO A 30 -3.81 -2.13 15.66
N LEU A 31 -3.42 -2.43 14.41
CA LEU A 31 -3.38 -1.44 13.33
C LEU A 31 -4.81 -1.13 12.87
N HIS A 32 -5.56 -0.44 13.72
CA HIS A 32 -6.94 -0.05 13.53
C HIS A 32 -7.09 1.46 13.78
N LEU A 33 -8.03 2.11 13.06
CA LEU A 33 -8.17 3.57 13.09
C LEU A 33 -8.32 4.15 14.51
N GLY A 34 -9.02 3.46 15.41
CA GLY A 34 -9.17 3.91 16.80
C GLY A 34 -7.83 4.10 17.53
N TYR A 35 -6.90 3.16 17.38
CA TYR A 35 -5.58 3.22 18.00
C TYR A 35 -4.66 4.20 17.26
N VAL A 36 -4.71 4.19 15.92
CA VAL A 36 -3.88 5.09 15.09
C VAL A 36 -4.26 6.56 15.32
N THR A 37 -5.55 6.87 15.47
CA THR A 37 -6.02 8.25 15.70
C THR A 37 -5.73 8.77 17.11
N ALA A 38 -5.47 7.89 18.07
CA ALA A 38 -5.07 8.26 19.43
C ALA A 38 -3.60 8.71 19.52
N LEU A 39 -2.77 8.39 18.52
CA LEU A 39 -1.35 8.78 18.49
C LEU A 39 -1.18 10.30 18.31
N GLU A 40 -0.14 10.85 18.93
CA GLU A 40 0.33 12.21 18.65
C GLU A 40 0.84 12.33 17.19
N LYS A 41 0.54 13.46 16.55
CA LYS A 41 1.03 13.83 15.21
C LYS A 41 2.49 14.30 15.27
N ARG A 42 3.39 13.36 15.58
CA ARG A 42 4.82 13.61 15.76
C ARG A 42 5.67 12.64 14.96
N PRO A 43 6.92 13.03 14.64
CA PRO A 43 7.89 12.14 14.04
C PRO A 43 8.24 10.94 14.93
N GLY A 44 8.73 9.88 14.29
CA GLY A 44 9.14 8.69 15.02
C GLY A 44 9.47 7.49 14.14
N VAL A 45 9.66 6.35 14.79
CA VAL A 45 9.83 5.03 14.18
C VAL A 45 8.72 4.09 14.65
N TYR A 46 8.40 3.09 13.84
CA TYR A 46 7.39 2.09 14.15
C TYR A 46 7.77 0.73 13.61
N GLN A 47 7.17 -0.29 14.20
CA GLN A 47 7.21 -1.68 13.76
C GLN A 47 5.80 -2.14 13.42
N LEU A 48 5.66 -2.96 12.39
CA LEU A 48 4.43 -3.69 12.09
C LEU A 48 4.68 -5.18 12.28
N TYR A 49 3.69 -5.84 12.85
CA TYR A 49 3.68 -7.26 13.09
C TYR A 49 2.50 -7.88 12.35
N GLU A 50 2.72 -9.01 11.70
CA GLU A 50 1.66 -9.85 11.14
C GLU A 50 1.63 -11.13 11.96
N ASP A 51 0.50 -11.41 12.61
CA ASP A 51 0.33 -12.57 13.50
C ASP A 51 1.51 -12.71 14.50
N ASP A 52 1.83 -11.61 15.19
CA ASP A 52 2.93 -11.44 16.15
C ASP A 52 4.36 -11.56 15.59
N VAL A 53 4.52 -11.68 14.26
CA VAL A 53 5.83 -11.72 13.61
C VAL A 53 6.21 -10.33 13.08
N LEU A 54 7.39 -9.82 13.45
CA LEU A 54 7.90 -8.54 12.93
C LEU A 54 8.11 -8.61 11.41
N VAL A 55 7.24 -7.95 10.65
CA VAL A 55 7.27 -7.94 9.18
C VAL A 55 7.81 -6.63 8.59
N TYR A 56 7.63 -5.50 9.28
CA TYR A 56 8.07 -4.21 8.75
C TYR A 56 8.56 -3.25 9.82
N ILE A 57 9.54 -2.42 9.46
CA ILE A 57 10.05 -1.32 10.27
C ILE A 57 9.99 -0.07 9.41
N GLY A 58 9.46 1.02 9.94
CA GLY A 58 9.40 2.27 9.18
C GLY A 58 9.67 3.49 10.04
N LYS A 59 9.77 4.64 9.37
CA LYS A 59 9.79 5.96 10.01
C LYS A 59 8.70 6.87 9.50
N ALA A 60 8.40 7.89 10.29
CA ALA A 60 7.66 9.06 9.90
C ALA A 60 8.45 10.32 10.24
N GLU A 61 8.65 11.21 9.28
CA GLU A 61 9.37 12.48 9.48
C GLU A 61 8.49 13.59 10.05
N LYS A 62 7.16 13.43 9.95
CA LYS A 62 6.20 14.45 10.40
C LYS A 62 5.19 13.89 11.38
N SER A 63 4.60 12.75 11.02
CA SER A 63 3.45 12.20 11.75
C SER A 63 3.41 10.69 11.64
N LEU A 64 3.67 10.00 12.76
CA LEU A 64 3.46 8.57 12.91
C LEU A 64 2.00 8.20 12.62
N GLN A 65 1.05 8.99 13.14
CA GLN A 65 -0.37 8.82 12.88
C GLN A 65 -0.68 8.78 11.37
N ASP A 66 -0.21 9.76 10.60
CA ASP A 66 -0.51 9.81 9.16
C ASP A 66 0.15 8.66 8.40
N ARG A 67 1.35 8.24 8.81
CA ARG A 67 2.06 7.14 8.16
C ARG A 67 1.43 5.79 8.47
N LEU A 68 1.05 5.54 9.72
CA LEU A 68 0.34 4.32 10.13
C LEU A 68 -1.06 4.26 9.53
N ARG A 69 -1.77 5.39 9.42
CA ARG A 69 -3.05 5.45 8.71
C ARG A 69 -2.91 5.02 7.24
N LYS A 70 -1.87 5.47 6.55
CA LYS A 70 -1.60 5.03 5.17
C LYS A 70 -1.36 3.53 5.07
N HIS A 71 -0.71 2.93 6.06
CA HIS A 71 -0.50 1.48 6.10
C HIS A 71 -1.79 0.73 6.39
N HIS A 72 -2.59 1.21 7.36
CA HIS A 72 -3.94 0.71 7.61
C HIS A 72 -4.75 0.68 6.31
N ASP A 73 -4.83 1.81 5.61
CA ASP A 73 -5.62 1.94 4.39
C ASP A 73 -5.09 0.99 3.29
N LYS A 74 -3.75 0.91 3.14
CA LYS A 74 -3.12 0.00 2.18
C LYS A 74 -3.44 -1.47 2.45
N ILE A 75 -3.40 -1.87 3.73
CA ILE A 75 -3.59 -3.26 4.17
C ILE A 75 -5.06 -3.67 4.09
N ALA A 76 -5.99 -2.78 4.45
CA ALA A 76 -7.42 -3.02 4.38
C ALA A 76 -7.89 -3.44 2.97
N GLY A 77 -7.17 -2.98 1.94
CA GLY A 77 -7.44 -3.32 0.55
C GLY A 77 -6.80 -4.61 0.02
N ARG A 78 -6.12 -5.42 0.85
CA ARG A 78 -5.35 -6.58 0.38
C ARG A 78 -5.96 -7.92 0.75
N LEU A 79 -5.63 -8.92 -0.05
CA LEU A 79 -5.86 -10.32 0.24
C LEU A 79 -4.69 -10.93 1.01
N ASN A 80 -4.94 -12.05 1.69
CA ASN A 80 -3.93 -12.87 2.36
C ASN A 80 -3.07 -12.11 3.40
N ILE A 81 -3.63 -11.13 4.09
CA ILE A 81 -2.96 -10.46 5.21
C ILE A 81 -3.56 -10.98 6.52
N GLY A 82 -2.69 -11.33 7.46
CA GLY A 82 -3.05 -11.73 8.83
C GLY A 82 -3.47 -10.54 9.71
N ILE A 83 -3.52 -10.76 11.03
CA ILE A 83 -3.81 -9.67 11.97
C ILE A 83 -2.58 -8.78 12.06
N ILE A 84 -2.78 -7.48 11.82
CA ILE A 84 -1.69 -6.49 11.90
C ILE A 84 -1.75 -5.71 13.21
N THR A 85 -0.63 -5.71 13.93
CA THR A 85 -0.40 -4.85 15.11
C THR A 85 0.81 -3.96 14.89
N PHE A 86 0.97 -2.92 15.73
CA PHE A 86 2.08 -1.99 15.65
C PHE A 86 2.60 -1.60 17.03
N THR A 87 3.89 -1.27 17.08
CA THR A 87 4.49 -0.48 18.17
C THR A 87 5.18 0.74 17.56
N CYS A 88 5.30 1.84 18.31
CA CYS A 88 5.99 3.03 17.83
C CYS A 88 6.67 3.82 18.94
N LEU A 89 7.76 4.50 18.58
CA LEU A 89 8.45 5.45 19.43
C LEU A 89 8.50 6.81 18.75
N TYR A 90 8.15 7.86 19.50
CA TYR A 90 8.44 9.22 19.10
C TYR A 90 9.94 9.48 19.16
N VAL A 91 10.44 10.16 18.14
CA VAL A 91 11.85 10.48 18.00
C VAL A 91 11.94 11.97 17.71
N ASP A 92 12.77 12.70 18.47
CA ASP A 92 12.99 14.13 18.23
C ASP A 92 13.53 14.39 16.83
N GLU A 93 13.13 15.51 16.23
CA GLU A 93 13.40 15.83 14.82
C GLU A 93 14.90 15.79 14.48
N ASP A 94 15.76 16.22 15.40
CA ASP A 94 17.22 16.24 15.24
C ASP A 94 17.83 14.84 15.06
N LEU A 95 17.16 13.80 15.58
CA LEU A 95 17.60 12.42 15.45
C LEU A 95 17.20 11.78 14.12
N HIS A 96 16.49 12.47 13.22
CA HIS A 96 16.27 11.97 11.86
C HIS A 96 17.55 11.87 11.04
N ALA A 97 18.53 12.74 11.32
CA ALA A 97 19.81 12.80 10.60
C ALA A 97 20.62 11.49 10.67
N VAL A 98 20.38 10.67 11.70
CA VAL A 98 21.09 9.39 11.91
C VAL A 98 20.33 8.17 11.36
N ALA A 99 19.20 8.39 10.67
CA ALA A 99 18.38 7.36 10.04
C ALA A 99 18.02 6.18 10.98
N PRO A 100 17.24 6.44 12.06
CA PRO A 100 16.97 5.46 13.12
C PRO A 100 16.35 4.14 12.61
N GLU A 101 15.44 4.22 11.63
CA GLU A 101 14.89 3.06 10.92
C GLU A 101 15.98 2.17 10.30
N THR A 102 17.02 2.76 9.70
CA THR A 102 18.10 2.00 9.05
C THR A 102 18.90 1.19 10.07
N LEU A 103 19.07 1.72 11.28
CA LEU A 103 19.75 1.01 12.38
C LEU A 103 18.94 -0.21 12.82
N LEU A 104 17.62 -0.03 13.00
CA LEU A 104 16.69 -1.11 13.34
C LEU A 104 16.63 -2.17 12.24
N ILE A 105 16.44 -1.78 10.97
CA ILE A 105 16.42 -2.72 9.84
C ILE A 105 17.70 -3.54 9.78
N LYS A 106 18.88 -2.91 9.92
CA LYS A 106 20.17 -3.63 9.91
C LYS A 106 20.31 -4.63 11.05
N ARG A 107 19.73 -4.34 12.21
CA ARG A 107 19.69 -5.25 13.36
C ARG A 107 18.82 -6.46 13.05
N TYR A 108 17.53 -6.24 12.80
CA TYR A 108 16.54 -7.30 12.63
C TYR A 108 16.71 -8.11 11.35
N LYS A 109 17.33 -7.55 10.31
CA LYS A 109 17.70 -8.31 9.11
C LYS A 109 18.62 -9.51 9.43
N LYS A 110 19.50 -9.39 10.43
CA LYS A 110 20.38 -10.50 10.83
C LYS A 110 19.62 -11.66 11.48
N GLU A 111 18.44 -11.37 12.00
CA GLU A 111 17.54 -12.32 12.66
C GLU A 111 16.52 -12.92 11.68
N GLY A 112 16.56 -12.52 10.41
CA GLY A 112 15.60 -12.97 9.38
C GLY A 112 14.22 -12.31 9.49
N LEU A 113 14.10 -11.24 10.28
CA LEU A 113 12.86 -10.48 10.47
C LEU A 113 12.76 -9.28 9.52
N ALA A 114 11.61 -8.60 9.55
CA ALA A 114 11.33 -7.40 8.75
C ALA A 114 11.32 -7.68 7.22
N SER A 115 10.67 -8.79 6.82
CA SER A 115 10.62 -9.27 5.43
C SER A 115 10.05 -8.22 4.45
N TRP A 116 9.09 -7.40 4.90
CA TRP A 116 8.43 -6.41 4.06
C TRP A 116 9.28 -5.18 3.73
N ASN A 117 10.37 -4.94 4.47
CA ASN A 117 11.30 -3.84 4.18
C ASN A 117 12.01 -3.99 2.83
N PHE A 118 12.05 -5.20 2.27
CA PHE A 118 12.84 -5.52 1.08
C PHE A 118 12.00 -6.01 -0.11
N ASN A 119 10.68 -6.16 0.06
CA ASN A 119 9.82 -6.77 -0.95
C ASN A 119 8.80 -5.79 -1.58
N GLY A 120 8.97 -4.48 -1.38
CA GLY A 120 8.15 -3.45 -2.02
C GLY A 120 6.98 -2.91 -1.18
N PHE A 121 6.75 -3.39 0.04
CA PHE A 121 5.70 -2.83 0.91
C PHE A 121 5.83 -1.32 1.16
N GLY A 122 7.05 -0.83 1.43
CA GLY A 122 7.30 0.58 1.70
C GLY A 122 7.28 1.49 0.46
N SER A 123 7.18 0.93 -0.74
CA SER A 123 7.21 1.68 -2.00
C SER A 123 5.93 2.51 -2.19
N ASN A 124 6.11 3.76 -2.63
CA ASN A 124 5.01 4.56 -3.15
C ASN A 124 4.62 4.09 -4.56
N ASP A 125 3.51 4.62 -5.07
CA ASP A 125 3.05 4.36 -6.43
C ASP A 125 4.19 4.60 -7.46
N PRO A 126 4.65 3.56 -8.19
CA PRO A 126 5.83 3.66 -9.05
C PRO A 126 5.59 4.43 -10.35
N GLY A 127 4.35 4.84 -10.64
CA GLY A 127 4.00 5.55 -11.87
C GLY A 127 3.93 4.64 -13.11
N LYS A 128 3.52 5.23 -14.25
CA LYS A 128 3.18 4.49 -15.50
C LYS A 128 4.34 3.64 -16.05
N ALA A 129 5.59 4.03 -15.79
CA ALA A 129 6.78 3.34 -16.31
C ALA A 129 7.03 1.95 -15.70
N ARG A 130 6.37 1.59 -14.59
CA ARG A 130 6.51 0.26 -13.95
C ARG A 130 5.26 -0.61 -14.07
N ASP A 131 4.25 -0.16 -14.81
CA ASP A 131 3.04 -0.98 -15.02
C ASP A 131 3.37 -2.25 -15.82
N GLU A 132 4.46 -2.24 -16.61
CA GLU A 132 4.93 -3.36 -17.45
C GLU A 132 5.99 -4.26 -16.79
N THR A 133 6.45 -3.93 -15.58
CA THR A 133 7.47 -4.76 -14.91
C THR A 133 6.87 -6.06 -14.39
N VAL A 134 7.63 -7.14 -14.53
CA VAL A 134 7.31 -8.42 -13.90
C VAL A 134 7.55 -8.27 -12.40
N PHE A 135 6.49 -8.46 -11.62
CA PHE A 135 6.60 -8.54 -10.16
C PHE A 135 7.14 -9.92 -9.79
N GLU A 136 8.16 -9.94 -8.93
CA GLU A 136 8.71 -11.19 -8.39
C GLU A 136 7.68 -11.89 -7.49
N ASP A 137 7.77 -13.22 -7.36
CA ASP A 137 6.87 -14.02 -6.54
C ASP A 137 6.88 -13.60 -5.05
N LYS A 138 8.04 -13.11 -4.59
CA LYS A 138 8.23 -12.64 -3.21
C LYS A 138 7.85 -11.17 -3.02
N HIS A 139 7.44 -10.47 -4.07
CA HIS A 139 7.05 -9.07 -3.97
C HIS A 139 5.75 -8.95 -3.14
N PHE A 140 5.66 -7.92 -2.29
CA PHE A 140 4.52 -7.69 -1.40
C PHE A 140 3.20 -7.72 -2.16
N ASP A 141 3.09 -6.96 -3.24
CA ASP A 141 1.86 -6.90 -4.04
C ASP A 141 1.50 -8.24 -4.72
N THR A 142 2.46 -9.14 -4.95
CA THR A 142 2.20 -10.48 -5.47
C THR A 142 1.65 -11.39 -4.38
N GLN A 143 2.20 -11.32 -3.17
CA GLN A 143 1.78 -12.14 -2.02
C GLN A 143 0.45 -11.65 -1.42
N HIS A 144 0.27 -10.33 -1.38
CA HIS A 144 -0.87 -9.63 -0.79
C HIS A 144 -1.53 -8.70 -1.82
N PRO A 145 -2.16 -9.27 -2.85
CA PRO A 145 -2.65 -8.50 -3.96
C PRO A 145 -3.94 -7.73 -3.59
N ALA A 146 -4.27 -6.70 -4.36
CA ALA A 146 -5.46 -5.89 -4.17
C ALA A 146 -6.74 -6.74 -4.26
N ASN A 147 -7.67 -6.52 -3.34
CA ASN A 147 -8.93 -7.24 -3.29
C ASN A 147 -9.97 -6.58 -4.22
N LEU A 148 -10.21 -7.19 -5.39
CA LEU A 148 -11.19 -6.71 -6.37
C LEU A 148 -12.64 -7.00 -5.95
N ASN A 149 -12.84 -7.83 -4.92
CA ASN A 149 -14.17 -8.22 -4.43
C ASN A 149 -14.67 -7.32 -3.28
N LEU A 150 -14.10 -6.12 -3.12
CA LEU A 150 -14.57 -5.14 -2.14
C LEU A 150 -15.82 -4.43 -2.64
N HIS A 151 -16.72 -4.15 -1.72
CA HIS A 151 -17.87 -3.28 -1.95
C HIS A 151 -17.40 -1.84 -2.05
N CYS A 152 -17.82 -1.16 -3.11
CA CYS A 152 -17.59 0.26 -3.31
C CYS A 152 -18.63 1.07 -2.53
N GLU A 153 -18.45 1.14 -1.21
CA GLU A 153 -19.36 1.83 -0.30
C GLU A 153 -19.64 3.27 -0.73
N GLY A 154 -20.92 3.65 -0.77
CA GLY A 154 -21.40 4.98 -1.10
C GLY A 154 -21.67 5.22 -2.60
N ILE A 155 -21.52 4.20 -3.45
CA ILE A 155 -21.97 4.24 -4.86
C ILE A 155 -23.36 3.59 -4.92
N SER A 156 -24.38 4.35 -5.32
CA SER A 156 -25.75 3.84 -5.42
C SER A 156 -26.06 3.29 -6.81
N ALA A 157 -27.12 2.47 -6.91
CA ALA A 157 -27.68 2.04 -8.17
C ALA A 157 -28.19 3.24 -8.99
N GLY A 158 -28.03 3.17 -10.31
CA GLY A 158 -28.50 4.19 -11.24
C GLY A 158 -27.53 4.48 -12.38
N THR A 159 -27.85 5.48 -13.19
CA THR A 159 -27.06 5.88 -14.36
C THR A 159 -26.08 6.99 -14.02
N TYR A 160 -24.80 6.77 -14.32
CA TYR A 160 -23.72 7.72 -14.06
C TYR A 160 -23.02 8.12 -15.35
N LYS A 161 -22.55 9.38 -15.41
CA LYS A 161 -21.49 9.75 -16.36
C LYS A 161 -20.20 9.00 -16.00
N ALA A 162 -19.50 8.46 -17.00
CA ALA A 162 -18.31 7.64 -16.76
C ALA A 162 -17.21 8.42 -16.01
N ASP A 163 -17.01 9.71 -16.31
CA ASP A 163 -16.02 10.54 -15.62
C ASP A 163 -16.32 10.71 -14.11
N ARG A 164 -17.61 10.80 -13.75
CA ARG A 164 -18.07 10.87 -12.36
C ARG A 164 -17.88 9.52 -11.67
N LEU A 165 -18.31 8.44 -12.30
CA LEU A 165 -18.19 7.09 -11.75
C LEU A 165 -16.73 6.70 -11.51
N LEU A 166 -15.82 7.04 -12.42
CA LEU A 166 -14.37 6.81 -12.24
C LEU A 166 -13.80 7.54 -11.02
N LYS A 167 -14.27 8.75 -10.72
CA LYS A 167 -13.83 9.53 -9.54
C LYS A 167 -14.38 8.92 -8.25
N GLU A 168 -15.66 8.55 -8.23
CA GLU A 168 -16.31 7.93 -7.07
C GLU A 168 -15.69 6.56 -6.79
N LEU A 169 -15.53 5.72 -7.81
CA LEU A 169 -14.83 4.44 -7.71
C LEU A 169 -13.42 4.63 -7.15
N LYS A 170 -12.62 5.54 -7.72
CA LYS A 170 -11.27 5.83 -7.21
C LYS A 170 -11.25 6.25 -5.74
N ALA A 171 -12.26 6.98 -5.27
CA ALA A 171 -12.36 7.41 -3.88
C ALA A 171 -12.79 6.29 -2.93
N SER A 172 -13.61 5.34 -3.41
CA SER A 172 -14.10 4.20 -2.63
C SER A 172 -13.04 3.10 -2.40
N LEU A 173 -12.00 3.04 -3.24
CA LEU A 173 -11.05 1.93 -3.22
C LEU A 173 -9.91 2.14 -2.21
N PRO A 174 -9.61 1.13 -1.36
CA PRO A 174 -8.44 1.14 -0.46
C PRO A 174 -7.13 0.76 -1.17
N TYR A 175 -7.07 0.93 -2.48
CA TYR A 175 -5.87 0.76 -3.29
C TYR A 175 -5.88 1.71 -4.47
N VAL A 176 -4.73 1.88 -5.11
CA VAL A 176 -4.59 2.84 -6.21
C VAL A 176 -5.44 2.38 -7.40
N PHE A 177 -6.34 3.26 -7.85
CA PHE A 177 -6.91 3.20 -9.18
C PHE A 177 -6.43 4.41 -9.99
N ARG A 178 -5.64 4.14 -11.03
CA ARG A 178 -5.12 5.17 -11.93
C ARG A 178 -5.84 5.08 -13.27
N TYR A 179 -6.27 6.21 -13.80
CA TYR A 179 -6.85 6.25 -15.14
C TYR A 179 -6.40 7.48 -15.91
N GLU A 180 -6.29 7.35 -17.22
CA GLU A 180 -6.02 8.46 -18.14
C GLU A 180 -7.33 9.19 -18.43
N ALA A 181 -7.34 10.52 -18.34
CA ALA A 181 -8.54 11.31 -18.64
C ALA A 181 -8.79 11.35 -20.16
N SER A 182 -10.06 11.34 -20.56
CA SER A 182 -10.46 11.38 -21.97
C SER A 182 -11.79 12.11 -22.13
N PRO A 183 -11.99 12.92 -23.18
CA PRO A 183 -13.29 13.52 -23.50
C PRO A 183 -14.42 12.49 -23.60
N LEU A 184 -14.11 11.28 -24.08
CA LEU A 184 -15.04 10.17 -24.19
C LEU A 184 -15.76 9.87 -22.86
N HIS A 185 -15.06 10.01 -21.72
CA HIS A 185 -15.64 9.70 -20.41
C HIS A 185 -16.78 10.64 -20.01
N HIS A 186 -16.87 11.84 -20.61
CA HIS A 186 -17.95 12.79 -20.34
C HIS A 186 -19.21 12.50 -21.17
N GLU A 187 -19.05 11.78 -22.28
CA GLU A 187 -20.14 11.47 -23.20
C GLU A 187 -20.86 10.18 -22.79
N LEU A 188 -20.12 9.22 -22.23
CA LEU A 188 -20.63 7.91 -21.87
C LEU A 188 -21.44 7.91 -20.57
N GLU A 189 -22.50 7.11 -20.60
CA GLU A 189 -23.35 6.76 -19.46
C GLU A 189 -23.18 5.28 -19.15
N ILE A 190 -23.14 4.98 -17.85
CA ILE A 190 -22.93 3.64 -17.31
C ILE A 190 -24.03 3.39 -16.29
N ASP A 191 -24.74 2.29 -16.47
CA ASP A 191 -25.75 1.84 -15.51
C ASP A 191 -25.10 0.98 -14.43
N VAL A 192 -25.21 1.42 -13.19
CA VAL A 192 -24.83 0.68 -11.99
C VAL A 192 -26.06 -0.07 -11.49
N ALA A 193 -25.99 -1.39 -11.44
CA ALA A 193 -27.16 -2.24 -11.22
C ALA A 193 -27.63 -2.30 -9.75
N GLU A 194 -26.72 -2.11 -8.79
CA GLU A 194 -26.97 -2.28 -7.36
C GLU A 194 -26.24 -1.24 -6.52
N ASP A 195 -26.72 -1.00 -5.29
CA ASP A 195 -26.04 -0.18 -4.30
C ASP A 195 -24.78 -0.90 -3.78
N ASP A 196 -23.75 -0.13 -3.47
CA ASP A 196 -22.45 -0.60 -2.99
C ASP A 196 -21.88 -1.76 -3.85
N PRO A 197 -21.76 -1.58 -5.18
CA PRO A 197 -21.39 -2.64 -6.09
C PRO A 197 -19.99 -3.16 -5.79
N ILE A 198 -19.75 -4.42 -6.14
CA ILE A 198 -18.40 -5.00 -6.06
C ILE A 198 -17.49 -4.33 -7.10
N ALA A 199 -16.28 -3.93 -6.70
CA ALA A 199 -15.33 -3.25 -7.56
C ALA A 199 -15.05 -4.00 -8.88
N ASP A 200 -14.93 -5.34 -8.83
CA ASP A 200 -14.75 -6.19 -10.00
C ASP A 200 -15.87 -6.03 -11.05
N HIS A 201 -17.14 -6.00 -10.60
CA HIS A 201 -18.29 -5.78 -11.48
C HIS A 201 -18.26 -4.37 -12.07
N LEU A 202 -17.95 -3.37 -11.24
CA LEU A 202 -17.92 -2.00 -11.70
C LEU A 202 -16.80 -1.73 -12.71
N PHE A 203 -15.62 -2.33 -12.53
CA PHE A 203 -14.56 -2.29 -13.54
C PHE A 203 -15.00 -2.92 -14.86
N GLU A 204 -15.71 -4.05 -14.80
CA GLU A 204 -16.22 -4.72 -15.99
C GLU A 204 -17.26 -3.87 -16.73
N ASP A 205 -18.22 -3.27 -16.02
CA ASP A 205 -19.26 -2.43 -16.62
C ASP A 205 -18.66 -1.15 -17.24
N ILE A 206 -17.74 -0.48 -16.53
CA ILE A 206 -16.98 0.66 -17.06
C ILE A 206 -16.21 0.26 -18.31
N ALA A 207 -15.47 -0.85 -18.26
CA ALA A 207 -14.63 -1.27 -19.38
C ALA A 207 -15.47 -1.65 -20.61
N ARG A 208 -16.62 -2.30 -20.44
CA ARG A 208 -17.52 -2.62 -21.56
C ARG A 208 -18.10 -1.37 -22.21
N ALA A 209 -18.55 -0.40 -21.42
CA ALA A 209 -19.11 0.85 -21.93
C ALA A 209 -18.06 1.64 -22.72
N ILE A 210 -16.84 1.79 -22.16
CA ILE A 210 -15.75 2.51 -22.82
C ILE A 210 -15.26 1.74 -24.06
N ALA A 211 -15.02 0.43 -23.98
CA ALA A 211 -14.51 -0.36 -25.10
C ALA A 211 -15.50 -0.47 -26.26
N SER A 212 -16.80 -0.36 -25.99
CA SER A 212 -17.85 -0.31 -27.01
C SER A 212 -17.78 0.99 -27.84
N ALA A 213 -17.30 2.08 -27.24
CA ALA A 213 -17.10 3.35 -27.92
C ALA A 213 -15.70 3.51 -28.52
N ASP A 214 -14.65 3.07 -27.81
CA ASP A 214 -13.29 3.00 -28.31
C ASP A 214 -12.59 1.73 -27.77
N PRO A 215 -12.40 0.70 -28.60
CA PRO A 215 -11.82 -0.57 -28.17
C PRO A 215 -10.34 -0.45 -27.77
N SER A 216 -9.66 0.67 -28.02
CA SER A 216 -8.26 0.86 -27.61
C SER A 216 -8.08 1.03 -26.09
N TRP A 217 -9.17 1.18 -25.33
CA TRP A 217 -9.14 1.27 -23.87
C TRP A 217 -9.13 -0.10 -23.21
N GLN A 218 -8.38 -0.21 -22.12
CA GLN A 218 -8.29 -1.41 -21.30
C GLN A 218 -8.16 -1.01 -19.83
N ILE A 219 -8.90 -1.69 -18.96
CA ILE A 219 -8.63 -1.68 -17.52
C ILE A 219 -7.78 -2.91 -17.20
N THR A 220 -6.73 -2.74 -16.39
CA THR A 220 -5.84 -3.82 -15.98
C THR A 220 -5.69 -3.83 -14.47
N ALA A 221 -6.11 -4.92 -13.84
CA ALA A 221 -5.79 -5.19 -12.44
C ALA A 221 -4.39 -5.80 -12.35
N LEU A 222 -3.44 -4.99 -11.87
CA LEU A 222 -2.09 -5.41 -11.50
C LEU A 222 -2.11 -5.95 -10.05
N PRO A 223 -1.01 -6.52 -9.55
CA PRO A 223 -1.01 -7.17 -8.25
C PRO A 223 -1.49 -6.25 -7.12
N GLY A 224 -1.01 -5.00 -7.05
CA GLY A 224 -1.34 -4.07 -5.95
C GLY A 224 -2.25 -2.89 -6.29
N TYR A 225 -2.64 -2.72 -7.55
CA TYR A 225 -3.39 -1.56 -8.03
C TYR A 225 -4.08 -1.84 -9.37
N VAL A 226 -4.98 -0.94 -9.78
CA VAL A 226 -5.71 -1.04 -11.05
C VAL A 226 -5.37 0.17 -11.92
N THR A 227 -5.21 -0.05 -13.23
CA THR A 227 -4.98 1.00 -14.22
C THR A 227 -6.03 0.98 -15.32
N MET A 228 -6.34 2.15 -15.91
CA MET A 228 -7.15 2.27 -17.11
C MET A 228 -6.49 3.23 -18.11
N TYR A 229 -6.11 2.72 -19.27
CA TYR A 229 -5.44 3.52 -20.31
C TYR A 229 -5.94 3.19 -21.70
N ARG A 230 -5.66 4.10 -22.64
CA ARG A 230 -5.76 3.87 -24.07
C ARG A 230 -4.58 3.03 -24.59
N LYS A 231 -4.51 1.79 -24.14
CA LYS A 231 -3.51 0.82 -24.58
C LYS A 231 -4.09 -0.58 -24.43
N GLN A 232 -4.15 -1.29 -25.55
CA GLN A 232 -4.35 -2.72 -25.54
C GLN A 232 -3.01 -3.44 -25.43
N GLY A 233 -2.97 -4.50 -24.63
CA GLY A 233 -1.81 -5.34 -24.55
C GLY A 233 -1.72 -6.14 -23.27
N ARG A 234 -0.82 -7.13 -23.31
CA ARG A 234 -0.53 -7.96 -22.16
C ARG A 234 0.40 -7.22 -21.21
N TYR A 235 -0.08 -6.99 -19.99
CA TYR A 235 0.78 -6.66 -18.87
C TYR A 235 1.27 -7.97 -18.24
N PRO A 236 2.59 -8.20 -18.12
CA PRO A 236 3.12 -9.49 -17.68
C PRO A 236 2.58 -9.96 -16.32
N SER A 237 2.32 -9.02 -15.41
CA SER A 237 1.79 -9.30 -14.07
C SER A 237 0.30 -8.95 -13.93
N ALA A 238 -0.44 -8.79 -15.02
CA ALA A 238 -1.89 -8.63 -14.93
C ALA A 238 -2.52 -9.86 -14.25
N ARG A 239 -3.34 -9.59 -13.24
CA ARG A 239 -4.22 -10.59 -12.62
C ARG A 239 -5.53 -10.70 -13.37
N LYS A 240 -6.02 -9.58 -13.91
CA LYS A 240 -7.24 -9.51 -14.71
C LYS A 240 -7.18 -8.30 -15.65
N THR A 241 -7.83 -8.41 -16.80
CA THR A 241 -8.01 -7.34 -17.77
C THR A 241 -9.48 -7.21 -18.10
N TYR A 242 -9.96 -5.97 -18.28
CA TYR A 242 -11.33 -5.66 -18.61
C TYR A 242 -11.39 -4.84 -19.92
N PRO A 243 -12.43 -5.02 -20.76
CA PRO A 243 -13.51 -6.01 -20.59
C PRO A 243 -12.97 -7.44 -20.67
N SER A 244 -13.50 -8.33 -19.84
CA SER A 244 -13.04 -9.71 -19.80
C SER A 244 -13.39 -10.39 -21.14
N THR A 245 -12.41 -11.03 -21.80
CA THR A 245 -12.71 -11.87 -22.97
C THR A 245 -13.59 -13.02 -22.50
N ARG A 246 -14.85 -13.06 -22.97
CA ARG A 246 -15.77 -14.19 -22.76
C ARG A 246 -15.22 -15.48 -23.36
#